data_AF-A0A357MYK4-F1
#
_entry.id   AF-A0A357MYK4-F1
#
_cell.length_a   1.000
_cell.length_b   1.000
_cell.length_c   1.000
_cell.angle_alpha   90.00
_cell.angle_beta   90.00
_cell.angle_gamma   90.00
#
_symmetry.space_group_name_H-M   'P 1'
#
loop_
_entity.id
_entity.type
_entity.pdbx_description
1 polymer ?
#
loop_
_entity_poly.entity_id
_entity_poly.type
_entity_poly.pdbx_seq_one_letter_code
_entity_poly.pdbx_strand_id
1 'polypeptide(L)'
;YVYKSQLKPDTYVYLARRDDFSALPAPLVTSLGALSFVLEVTLDAQRRLAQADPDKVRSELTERGFYLQVPPSVTSMMRRHYD
;
A
#
# COMPACT_ATOMS: atom_id res chain seq x y z
N TYR A 1 9.92 2.61 -2.68
CA TYR A 1 9.81 1.55 -3.71
C TYR A 1 8.43 0.92 -3.66
N VAL A 2 7.78 0.71 -4.81
CA VAL A 2 6.42 0.16 -4.87
C VAL A 2 6.43 -1.24 -5.45
N TYR A 3 5.75 -2.15 -4.76
CA TYR A 3 5.59 -3.54 -5.15
C TYR A 3 4.11 -3.88 -5.25
N LYS A 4 3.73 -4.65 -6.27
CA LYS A 4 2.37 -5.16 -6.46
C LYS A 4 2.31 -6.60 -5.98
N SER A 5 1.26 -6.92 -5.23
CA SER A 5 0.93 -8.31 -4.93
C SER A 5 0.48 -9.06 -6.18
N GLN A 6 1.07 -10.22 -6.41
CA GLN A 6 0.63 -11.14 -7.47
C GLN A 6 -0.61 -11.94 -7.04
N LEU A 7 -0.85 -12.07 -5.73
CA LEU A 7 -1.97 -12.82 -5.18
C LEU A 7 -3.23 -11.95 -4.98
N LYS A 8 -3.04 -10.70 -4.54
CA LYS A 8 -4.12 -9.75 -4.28
C LYS A 8 -4.17 -8.69 -5.38
N PRO A 9 -5.25 -8.63 -6.18
CA PRO A 9 -5.40 -7.60 -7.19
C PRO A 9 -5.45 -6.21 -6.54
N ASP A 10 -4.95 -5.22 -7.30
CA ASP A 10 -4.94 -3.80 -6.93
C ASP A 10 -4.38 -3.49 -5.54
N THR A 11 -3.51 -4.37 -5.03
CA THR A 11 -2.87 -4.25 -3.73
C THR A 11 -1.39 -3.97 -3.91
N TYR A 12 -0.91 -2.90 -3.27
CA TYR A 12 0.45 -2.41 -3.39
C TYR A 12 1.10 -2.21 -2.03
N VAL A 13 2.39 -2.49 -1.94
CA VAL A 13 3.22 -2.25 -0.78
C VAL A 13 4.31 -1.24 -1.14
N TYR A 14 4.46 -0.25 -0.28
CA TYR A 14 5.51 0.75 -0.35
C TYR A 14 6.56 0.40 0.69
N LEU A 15 7.83 0.36 0.27
CA LEU A 15 8.99 0.14 1.13
C LEU A 15 9.93 1.34 1.08
N ALA A 16 10.55 1.66 2.22
CA ALA A 16 11.54 2.73 2.33
C ALA A 16 12.83 2.40 1.56
N ARG A 17 13.24 1.13 1.59
CA ARG A 17 14.42 0.59 0.89
C ARG A 17 14.01 -0.43 -0.16
N ARG A 18 14.81 -0.56 -1.22
CA ARG A 18 14.56 -1.52 -2.30
C ARG A 18 14.74 -2.94 -1.76
N ASP A 19 13.75 -3.79 -2.03
CA ASP A 19 13.72 -5.22 -1.71
C ASP A 19 13.83 -5.56 -0.21
N ASP A 20 13.59 -4.58 0.67
CA ASP A 20 13.65 -4.72 2.13
C ASP A 20 12.34 -5.30 2.70
N PHE A 21 11.98 -6.51 2.27
CA PHE A 21 10.76 -7.20 2.72
C PHE A 21 10.79 -7.62 4.20
N SER A 22 11.96 -7.50 4.85
CA SER A 22 12.14 -7.69 6.30
C SER A 22 11.32 -6.71 7.15
N ALA A 23 10.98 -5.54 6.59
CA ALA A 23 10.10 -4.56 7.24
C ALA A 23 8.63 -5.03 7.31
N LEU A 24 8.25 -6.06 6.55
CA LEU A 24 6.88 -6.55 6.50
C LEU A 24 6.64 -7.61 7.59
N PRO A 25 5.55 -7.49 8.37
CA PRO A 25 5.14 -8.55 9.29
C PRO A 25 4.91 -9.86 8.53
N ALA A 26 5.34 -10.99 9.10
CA ALA A 26 5.12 -12.33 8.54
C ALA A 26 3.69 -12.59 8.03
N PRO A 27 2.60 -12.28 8.78
CA PRO A 27 1.24 -12.51 8.28
C PRO A 27 0.89 -11.67 7.05
N LEU A 28 1.50 -10.48 6.93
CA LEU A 28 1.31 -9.59 5.77
C LEU A 28 1.96 -10.21 4.53
N VAL A 29 3.20 -10.69 4.67
CA VAL A 29 3.93 -11.36 3.58
C VAL A 29 3.15 -12.58 3.09
N THR A 30 2.65 -13.42 4.01
CA THR A 30 1.82 -14.58 3.65
C THR A 30 0.53 -14.17 2.93
N SER A 31 -0.13 -13.11 3.37
CA SER A 31 -1.39 -12.62 2.78
C SER A 31 -1.20 -11.98 1.40
N LEU A 32 -0.05 -11.37 1.15
CA LEU A 32 0.31 -10.71 -0.11
C LEU A 32 0.93 -11.67 -1.13
N GLY A 33 1.54 -12.77 -0.68
CA GLY A 33 2.25 -13.70 -1.55
C GLY A 33 3.43 -13.03 -2.28
N ALA A 34 3.71 -13.49 -3.50
CA ALA A 34 4.79 -12.94 -4.31
C ALA A 34 4.55 -11.46 -4.63
N LEU A 35 5.59 -10.65 -4.45
CA LEU A 35 5.60 -9.22 -4.70
C LEU A 35 6.46 -8.91 -5.94
N SER A 36 5.91 -8.19 -6.90
CA SER A 36 6.64 -7.71 -8.08
C SER A 36 6.95 -6.24 -7.96
N PHE A 37 8.20 -5.85 -8.20
CA PHE A 37 8.58 -4.45 -8.29
C PHE A 37 7.80 -3.77 -9.43
N VAL A 38 7.21 -2.61 -9.14
CA VAL A 38 6.44 -1.82 -10.10
C VAL A 38 7.26 -0.61 -10.52
N LEU A 39 7.64 0.23 -9.55
CA LEU A 39 8.37 1.48 -9.79
C LEU A 39 8.96 2.06 -8.50
N GLU A 40 9.89 3.00 -8.67
CA GLU A 40 10.36 3.88 -7.60
C GLU A 40 9.52 5.16 -7.58
N VAL A 41 9.01 5.55 -6.40
CA VAL A 41 8.27 6.81 -6.21
C VAL A 41 9.13 7.74 -5.38
N THR A 42 9.34 8.95 -5.89
CA THR A 42 9.75 10.09 -5.08
C THR A 42 8.51 10.69 -4.42
N LEU A 43 8.42 10.56 -3.09
CA LEU A 43 7.38 11.17 -2.26
C LEU A 43 7.71 12.64 -2.03
N ASP A 44 7.73 13.42 -3.11
CA ASP A 44 7.85 14.86 -3.06
C ASP A 44 6.47 15.51 -2.86
N ALA A 45 6.42 16.64 -2.17
CA ALA A 45 5.17 17.35 -1.84
C ALA A 45 4.33 17.71 -3.08
N GLN A 46 4.95 17.84 -4.26
CA GLN A 46 4.23 18.13 -5.51
C GLN A 46 3.63 16.88 -6.19
N ARG A 47 4.01 15.66 -5.78
CA ARG A 47 3.64 14.43 -6.48
C ARG A 47 2.52 13.70 -5.75
N ARG A 48 1.28 13.83 -6.25
CA ARG A 48 0.12 13.10 -5.72
C ARG A 48 0.16 11.65 -6.18
N LEU A 49 0.05 10.73 -5.22
CA LEU A 49 -0.31 9.34 -5.50
C LEU A 49 -1.80 9.27 -5.82
N ALA A 50 -2.18 8.52 -6.85
CA ALA A 50 -3.59 8.46 -7.31
C ALA A 50 -4.53 7.79 -6.29
N GLN A 51 -4.00 6.91 -5.44
CA GLN A 51 -4.79 6.06 -4.54
C GLN A 51 -4.36 6.16 -3.06
N ALA A 52 -3.33 6.95 -2.74
CA ALA A 52 -2.81 7.09 -1.39
C ALA A 52 -2.44 8.55 -1.10
N ASP A 53 -2.45 8.93 0.18
CA ASP A 53 -1.98 10.23 0.63
C ASP A 53 -0.46 10.19 0.83
N PRO A 54 0.33 11.06 0.15
CA PRO A 54 1.79 11.00 0.22
C PRO A 54 2.35 11.30 1.63
N ASP A 55 1.71 12.19 2.41
CA ASP A 55 2.14 12.50 3.78
C ASP A 55 1.89 11.32 4.72
N LYS A 56 0.76 10.63 4.53
CA LYS A 56 0.47 9.39 5.26
C LYS A 56 1.46 8.28 4.91
N VAL A 57 1.75 8.09 3.61
CA VAL A 57 2.74 7.10 3.16
C VAL A 57 4.09 7.40 3.78
N ARG A 58 4.54 8.66 3.78
CA ARG A 58 5.83 9.06 4.34
C ARG A 58 5.91 8.83 5.85
N SER A 59 4.84 9.12 6.58
CA SER A 59 4.76 8.90 8.04
C SER A 59 4.86 7.40 8.36
N GLU A 60 4.03 6.57 7.72
CA GLU A 60 4.04 5.11 7.94
C GLU A 60 5.37 4.46 7.51
N LEU A 61 5.99 4.94 6.42
CA LEU A 61 7.32 4.47 6.03
C LEU A 61 8.39 4.81 7.07
N THR A 62 8.27 5.96 7.76
CA THR A 62 9.20 6.38 8.81
C THR A 62 8.97 5.60 10.10
N GLU A 63 7.71 5.40 10.49
CA GLU A 63 7.34 4.76 11.76
C GLU A 63 7.41 3.24 11.71
N ARG A 64 7.06 2.64 10.56
CA ARG A 64 6.83 1.19 10.43
C ARG A 64 7.71 0.54 9.36
N GLY A 65 8.38 1.33 8.52
CA GLY A 65 9.21 0.84 7.42
C GLY A 65 8.45 0.46 6.15
N PHE A 66 7.11 0.40 6.19
CA PHE A 66 6.26 0.07 5.05
C PHE A 66 4.91 0.79 5.08
N TYR A 67 4.27 0.90 3.92
CA TYR A 67 2.86 1.30 3.79
C TYR A 67 2.11 0.33 2.89
N LEU A 68 0.90 -0.09 3.29
CA LEU A 68 0.05 -0.98 2.52
C LEU A 68 -1.13 -0.21 1.92
N GLN A 69 -1.25 -0.27 0.59
CA GLN A 69 -2.39 0.21 -0.17
C GLN A 69 -3.24 -0.99 -0.59
N VAL A 70 -4.49 -1.04 -0.13
CA VAL A 70 -5.49 -2.02 -0.56
C VAL A 70 -6.57 -1.33 -1.39
N PRO A 71 -7.24 -2.03 -2.31
CA PRO A 71 -8.33 -1.43 -3.06
C PRO A 71 -9.45 -0.98 -2.12
N PRO A 72 -10.10 0.17 -2.40
CA PRO A 72 -11.28 0.57 -1.64
C PRO A 72 -12.35 -0.51 -1.77
N SER A 73 -12.72 -1.12 -0.65
CA SER A 73 -13.79 -2.12 -0.64
C SER A 73 -15.11 -1.44 -0.98
N VAL A 74 -15.80 -1.91 -2.02
CA VAL A 74 -17.12 -1.40 -2.50
C VAL A 74 -18.24 -1.51 -1.45
N THR A 75 -17.95 -2.00 -0.25
CA THR A 75 -18.89 -2.19 0.87
C THR A 75 -19.32 -0.88 1.56
N SER A 76 -18.98 0.30 1.05
CA SER A 76 -19.53 1.58 1.54
C SER A 76 -20.65 2.14 0.65
N MET A 77 -21.58 1.29 0.17
CA MET A 77 -22.80 1.75 -0.52
C MET A 77 -24.12 1.19 0.05
N MET A 78 -24.12 0.54 1.22
CA MET A 78 -25.37 0.23 1.95
C MET A 78 -25.43 0.98 3.27
N ARG A 79 -25.40 2.32 3.20
CA ARG A 79 -25.94 3.12 4.30
C ARG A 79 -27.46 3.18 4.09
N ARG A 80 -28.15 2.35 4.88
CA ARG A 80 -29.60 2.25 5.07
C ARG A 80 -30.36 3.53 4.73
N HIS A 81 -31.29 3.44 3.78
CA HIS A 81 -32.54 4.21 3.79
C HIS A 81 -33.65 3.29 3.27
N TYR A 82 -34.11 2.41 4.17
CA TYR A 82 -35.48 1.91 4.09
C TYR A 82 -36.24 2.85 5.03
N ASP A 83 -36.96 3.80 4.45
CA ASP A 83 -38.13 4.43 5.07
C ASP A 83 -39.29 4.18 4.11
#